data_AF-A0A7V9B8L2-F1
#
_entry.id   AF-A0A7V9B8L2-F1
#
_cell.length_a   1.000
_cell.length_b   1.000
_cell.length_c   1.000
_cell.angle_alpha   90.00
_cell.angle_beta   90.00
_cell.angle_gamma   90.00
#
_symmetry.space_group_name_H-M   'P 1'
#
loop_
_entity.id
_entity.type
_entity.pdbx_description
1 polymer ?
#
loop_
_entity_poly.entity_id
_entity_poly.type
_entity_poly.pdbx_seq_one_letter_code
_entity_poly.pdbx_strand_id
1 'polypeptide(L)'
;MTAPPGAVVLLIAYGAGLATGLARFQDPHHMMVVSLAAAALLRREILRVAAIAIAVGVVVGAASGRVRHDGCGETIRTGPLVLTVRLDEPAANGWIRATSIDAQCRGPVRVRWPAGQVAVSGAVVRVEGTGLTRKSAMAGPAMIVGSTVHLLPAPPRRLSDRIHDAVGARSAALFGRRAPLVDALV
;
A
#
# COMPACT_ATOMS: atom_id res chain seq x y z
N MET A 1 35.83 -13.33 -19.87
CA MET A 1 34.64 -12.91 -19.08
C MET A 1 34.15 -11.60 -19.66
N THR A 2 33.07 -11.64 -20.44
CA THR A 2 32.44 -10.46 -21.03
C THR A 2 31.84 -9.60 -19.92
N ALA A 3 32.14 -8.30 -19.91
CA ALA A 3 31.58 -7.40 -18.92
C ALA A 3 30.04 -7.41 -19.02
N PRO A 4 29.32 -7.43 -17.88
CA PRO A 4 27.87 -7.38 -17.92
C PRO A 4 27.43 -6.07 -18.61
N PRO A 5 26.40 -6.11 -19.47
CA PRO A 5 25.91 -4.92 -20.15
C PRO A 5 25.47 -3.88 -19.11
N GLY A 6 25.88 -2.62 -19.28
CA GLY A 6 25.69 -1.56 -18.28
C GLY A 6 24.24 -1.36 -17.80
N ALA A 7 23.26 -1.73 -18.63
CA ALA A 7 21.84 -1.74 -18.27
C ALA A 7 21.54 -2.68 -17.09
N VAL A 8 22.19 -3.85 -17.00
CA VAL A 8 21.98 -4.81 -15.90
C VAL A 8 22.50 -4.25 -14.59
N VAL A 9 23.66 -3.57 -14.60
CA VAL A 9 24.21 -2.91 -13.42
C VAL A 9 23.29 -1.79 -12.93
N LEU A 10 22.73 -1.02 -13.85
CA LEU A 10 21.77 0.05 -13.56
C LEU A 10 20.49 -0.48 -12.92
N LEU A 11 19.94 -1.57 -13.47
CA LEU A 11 18.70 -2.18 -12.97
C LEU A 11 18.89 -2.80 -11.59
N ILE A 12 20.04 -3.46 -11.35
CA ILE A 12 20.42 -4.00 -10.04
C ILE A 12 20.61 -2.86 -9.03
N ALA A 13 21.31 -1.78 -9.41
CA ALA A 13 21.53 -0.63 -8.54
C ALA A 13 20.23 0.10 -8.19
N TYR A 14 19.34 0.29 -9.16
CA TYR A 14 18.01 0.85 -8.95
C TYR A 14 17.15 -0.04 -8.05
N GLY A 15 17.11 -1.34 -8.32
CA GLY A 15 16.39 -2.32 -7.52
C GLY A 15 16.91 -2.39 -6.09
N ALA A 16 18.23 -2.33 -5.90
CA ALA A 16 18.84 -2.26 -4.58
C ALA A 16 18.43 -0.98 -3.84
N GLY A 17 18.55 0.20 -4.46
CA GLY A 17 18.13 1.46 -3.84
C GLY A 17 16.64 1.49 -3.48
N LEU A 18 15.79 0.93 -4.34
CA LEU A 18 14.35 0.83 -4.12
C LEU A 18 14.01 -0.14 -2.97
N ALA A 19 14.66 -1.31 -2.93
CA ALA A 19 14.55 -2.24 -1.81
C ALA A 19 15.02 -1.61 -0.50
N THR A 20 16.13 -0.84 -0.51
CA THR A 20 16.62 -0.10 0.65
C THR A 20 15.62 0.94 1.15
N GLY A 21 15.04 1.72 0.23
CA GLY A 21 14.05 2.75 0.57
C GLY A 21 12.75 2.17 1.11
N LEU A 22 12.30 1.03 0.58
CA LEU A 22 11.09 0.32 1.03
C LEU A 22 11.27 -0.44 2.33
N ALA A 23 12.43 -1.06 2.53
CA ALA A 23 12.63 -2.00 3.62
C ALA A 23 12.79 -1.32 4.98
N ARG A 24 13.08 -0.01 5.05
CA ARG A 24 13.42 0.71 6.29
C ARG A 24 14.22 -0.20 7.23
N PHE A 25 15.35 -0.70 6.74
CA PHE A 25 16.16 -1.64 7.51
C PHE A 25 16.44 -1.04 8.89
N GLN A 26 16.06 -1.77 9.94
CA GLN A 26 16.28 -1.38 11.34
C GLN A 26 17.78 -1.30 11.69
N ASP A 27 18.66 -1.73 10.79
CA ASP A 27 20.11 -1.71 10.99
C ASP A 27 20.85 -1.02 9.83
N PRO A 28 21.11 0.30 9.91
CA PRO A 28 21.75 1.09 8.86
C PRO A 28 23.19 0.65 8.56
N HIS A 29 23.83 -0.10 9.46
CA HIS A 29 25.23 -0.50 9.33
C HIS A 29 25.45 -1.53 8.22
N HIS A 30 24.56 -2.50 8.03
CA HIS A 30 24.70 -3.52 6.98
C HIS A 30 24.55 -2.92 5.57
N MET A 31 23.66 -1.94 5.40
CA MET A 31 23.49 -1.21 4.15
C MET A 31 24.74 -0.40 3.78
N MET A 32 25.38 0.23 4.78
CA MET A 32 26.62 0.97 4.58
C MET A 32 27.76 0.05 4.14
N VAL A 33 27.89 -1.15 4.72
CA VAL A 33 28.93 -2.12 4.35
C VAL A 33 28.75 -2.66 2.93
N VAL A 34 27.52 -3.01 2.54
CA VAL A 34 27.24 -3.54 1.19
C VAL A 34 27.47 -2.47 0.11
N SER A 35 27.08 -1.22 0.37
CA SER A 35 27.30 -0.11 -0.56
C SER A 35 28.78 0.27 -0.68
N LEU A 36 29.55 0.24 0.41
CA LEU A 36 31.02 0.42 0.38
C LEU A 36 31.73 -0.71 -0.37
N ALA A 37 31.31 -1.97 -0.17
CA ALA A 37 31.87 -3.11 -0.90
C ALA A 37 31.58 -3.02 -2.40
N ALA A 38 30.35 -2.67 -2.79
CA ALA A 38 30.01 -2.43 -4.19
C ALA A 38 30.82 -1.27 -4.78
N ALA A 39 30.97 -0.17 -4.03
CA ALA A 39 31.75 0.98 -4.46
C ALA A 39 33.24 0.64 -4.67
N ALA A 40 33.82 -0.23 -3.85
CA ALA A 40 35.21 -0.68 -3.98
C ALA A 40 35.45 -1.55 -5.23
N LEU A 41 34.42 -2.26 -5.71
CA LEU A 41 34.49 -3.19 -6.86
C LEU A 41 34.23 -2.53 -8.22
N LEU A 42 33.70 -1.30 -8.27
CA LEU A 42 33.28 -0.62 -9.50
C LEU A 42 34.29 0.44 -9.97
N ARG A 43 34.55 0.51 -11.28
CA ARG A 43 35.40 1.56 -11.88
C ARG A 43 34.77 2.95 -11.68
N ARG A 44 35.59 3.98 -11.44
CA ARG A 44 35.18 5.37 -11.09
C ARG A 44 34.06 5.97 -11.94
N GLU A 45 34.00 5.68 -13.24
CA GLU A 45 32.95 6.19 -14.14
C GLU A 45 31.60 5.50 -13.92
N ILE A 46 31.60 4.18 -13.70
CA ILE A 46 30.37 3.40 -13.45
C ILE A 46 29.81 3.71 -12.06
N LEU A 47 30.71 4.00 -11.11
CA LEU A 47 30.39 4.44 -9.75
C LEU A 47 29.47 5.67 -9.72
N ARG A 48 29.72 6.68 -10.58
CA ARG A 48 28.90 7.90 -10.62
C ARG A 48 27.47 7.61 -11.05
N VAL A 49 27.29 6.83 -12.10
CA VAL A 49 25.97 6.47 -12.62
C VAL A 49 25.22 5.57 -11.64
N ALA A 50 25.90 4.59 -11.05
CA ALA A 50 25.32 3.71 -10.04
C ALA A 50 24.90 4.47 -8.77
N ALA A 51 25.72 5.42 -8.31
CA ALA A 51 25.40 6.25 -7.14
C ALA A 51 24.14 7.10 -7.38
N ILE A 52 23.99 7.69 -8.58
CA ILE A 52 22.78 8.44 -8.93
C ILE A 52 21.56 7.50 -8.95
N ALA A 53 21.67 6.31 -9.57
CA ALA A 53 20.57 5.36 -9.63
C ALA A 53 20.12 4.88 -8.23
N ILE A 54 21.07 4.63 -7.33
CA ILE A 54 20.79 4.28 -5.93
C ILE A 54 20.12 5.45 -5.22
N ALA A 55 20.65 6.67 -5.36
CA ALA A 55 20.08 7.86 -4.73
C ALA A 55 18.63 8.10 -5.18
N VAL A 56 18.36 7.97 -6.48
CA VAL A 56 16.99 8.06 -7.03
C VAL A 56 16.10 6.96 -6.46
N GLY A 57 16.57 5.70 -6.44
CA GLY A 57 15.83 4.58 -5.85
C GLY A 57 15.49 4.80 -4.38
N VAL A 58 16.44 5.31 -3.60
CA VAL A 58 16.24 5.64 -2.18
C VAL A 58 15.25 6.78 -2.00
N VAL A 59 15.34 7.86 -2.78
CA VAL A 59 14.40 8.99 -2.70
C VAL A 59 12.99 8.55 -3.06
N VAL A 60 12.83 7.77 -4.14
CA VAL A 60 11.51 7.24 -4.56
C VAL A 60 10.96 6.25 -3.54
N GLY A 61 11.81 5.35 -3.00
CA GLY A 61 11.43 4.41 -1.95
C GLY A 61 11.03 5.11 -0.64
N ALA A 62 11.77 6.15 -0.24
CA ALA A 62 11.46 6.95 0.93
C ALA A 62 10.17 7.77 0.73
N ALA A 63 9.96 8.35 -0.45
CA ALA A 63 8.75 9.09 -0.79
C ALA A 63 7.50 8.19 -0.77
N SER A 64 7.59 7.00 -1.35
CA SER A 64 6.51 6.01 -1.30
C SER A 64 6.25 5.48 0.12
N GLY A 65 7.28 5.40 0.96
CA GLY A 65 7.15 5.07 2.38
C GLY A 65 6.47 6.15 3.23
N ARG A 66 6.57 7.44 2.86
CA ARG A 66 5.93 8.55 3.61
C ARG A 66 4.41 8.54 3.48
N VAL A 67 3.87 8.05 2.37
CA VAL A 67 2.41 7.88 2.18
C VAL A 67 1.80 6.90 3.18
N ARG A 68 2.62 6.04 3.83
CA ARG A 68 2.14 5.07 4.82
C ARG A 68 2.05 5.61 6.26
N HIS A 69 2.72 6.72 6.58
CA HIS A 69 2.81 7.18 7.97
C HIS A 69 1.62 7.99 8.48
N ASP A 70 0.77 8.50 7.60
CA ASP A 70 -0.47 9.15 8.05
C ASP A 70 -1.58 8.13 8.36
N GLY A 71 -1.33 6.84 8.14
CA GLY A 71 -2.34 5.79 8.25
C GLY A 71 -2.92 5.66 9.66
N CYS A 72 -4.23 5.38 9.73
CA CYS A 72 -4.95 5.02 10.95
C CYS A 72 -4.34 3.86 11.77
N GLY A 73 -3.30 3.19 11.24
CA GLY A 73 -2.43 2.23 11.89
C GLY A 73 -1.98 2.62 13.30
N GLU A 74 -1.49 3.85 13.45
CA GLU A 74 -0.84 4.30 14.68
C GLU A 74 -1.83 4.88 15.70
N THR A 75 -2.96 5.44 15.23
CA THR A 75 -3.95 6.09 16.10
C THR A 75 -5.02 5.13 16.62
N ILE A 76 -5.31 4.05 15.90
CA ILE A 76 -6.33 3.08 16.33
C ILE A 76 -5.85 2.38 17.60
N ARG A 77 -6.61 2.53 18.69
CA ARG A 77 -6.39 1.76 19.92
C ARG A 77 -7.02 0.39 19.83
N THR A 78 -6.46 -0.57 20.56
CA THR A 78 -7.10 -1.88 20.71
C THR A 78 -8.38 -1.74 21.52
N GLY A 79 -9.50 -2.27 21.01
CA GLY A 79 -10.81 -2.19 21.68
C GLY A 79 -11.97 -1.89 20.72
N PRO A 80 -13.19 -1.74 21.25
CA PRO A 80 -14.36 -1.39 20.44
C PRO A 80 -14.16 -0.02 19.79
N LEU A 81 -14.39 0.04 18.48
CA LEU A 81 -14.23 1.23 17.66
C LEU A 81 -15.38 1.33 16.67
N VAL A 82 -15.88 2.55 16.51
CA VAL A 82 -16.81 2.93 15.45
C VAL A 82 -16.07 3.87 14.52
N LEU A 83 -16.07 3.57 13.23
CA LEU A 83 -15.38 4.39 12.23
C LEU A 83 -16.28 4.64 11.02
N THR A 84 -16.36 5.90 10.60
CA THR A 84 -16.97 6.27 9.32
C THR A 84 -15.91 6.22 8.23
N VAL A 85 -16.10 5.35 7.25
CA VAL A 85 -15.16 5.15 6.15
C VAL A 85 -15.84 5.33 4.80
N ARG A 86 -15.07 5.80 3.84
CA ARG A 86 -15.44 5.83 2.42
C ARG A 86 -14.78 4.64 1.74
N LEU A 87 -15.55 3.85 1.02
CA LEU A 87 -14.99 2.74 0.24
C LEU A 87 -14.19 3.27 -0.95
N ASP A 88 -12.95 2.78 -1.10
CA ASP A 88 -12.12 3.15 -2.25
C ASP A 88 -12.46 2.25 -3.46
N GLU A 89 -12.86 1.01 -3.19
CA GLU A 89 -13.19 -0.03 -4.17
C GLU A 89 -14.60 -0.57 -3.92
N PRO A 90 -15.29 -1.10 -4.95
CA PRO A 90 -16.56 -1.78 -4.77
C PRO A 90 -16.40 -3.00 -3.86
N ALA A 91 -17.36 -3.20 -2.96
CA ALA A 91 -17.32 -4.24 -1.95
C ALA A 91 -18.45 -5.25 -2.14
N ALA A 92 -18.11 -6.54 -2.09
CA ALA A 92 -19.08 -7.64 -2.13
C ALA A 92 -18.82 -8.68 -1.03
N ASN A 93 -17.55 -8.94 -0.72
CA ASN A 93 -17.10 -9.79 0.39
C ASN A 93 -15.60 -9.55 0.67
N GLY A 94 -15.12 -10.07 1.80
CA GLY A 94 -13.67 -10.21 2.04
C GLY A 94 -13.01 -8.95 2.58
N TRP A 95 -11.73 -8.76 2.32
CA TRP A 95 -11.00 -7.57 2.79
C TRP A 95 -11.02 -6.49 1.72
N ILE A 96 -11.45 -5.29 2.09
CA ILE A 96 -11.51 -4.15 1.18
C ILE A 96 -10.69 -2.97 1.73
N ARG A 97 -10.29 -2.09 0.83
CA ARG A 97 -9.67 -0.82 1.17
C ARG A 97 -10.73 0.27 1.30
N ALA A 98 -10.62 1.02 2.39
CA ALA A 98 -11.47 2.17 2.63
C ALA A 98 -10.63 3.30 3.24
N THR A 99 -11.05 4.55 3.03
CA THR A 99 -10.42 5.72 3.62
C THR A 99 -11.27 6.24 4.77
N SER A 100 -10.67 6.45 5.94
CA SER A 100 -11.37 7.07 7.08
C SER A 100 -11.79 8.50 6.76
N ILE A 101 -13.04 8.84 7.07
CA ILE A 101 -13.59 10.20 6.97
C ILE A 101 -13.57 10.89 8.34
N ASP A 102 -13.61 10.11 9.42
CA ASP A 102 -13.65 10.66 10.79
C ASP A 102 -12.31 11.29 11.22
N ALA A 103 -12.41 12.35 12.01
CA ALA A 103 -11.30 13.21 12.42
C ALA A 103 -10.20 12.50 13.25
N GLN A 104 -10.46 11.28 13.73
CA GLN A 104 -9.53 10.55 14.58
C GLN A 104 -8.37 9.91 13.81
N CYS A 105 -8.47 9.74 12.49
CA CYS A 105 -7.34 9.31 11.67
C CYS A 105 -7.54 9.58 10.18
N ARG A 106 -6.46 9.87 9.45
CA ARG A 106 -6.50 10.15 8.00
C ARG A 106 -5.66 9.16 7.22
N GLY A 107 -6.29 8.13 6.68
CA GLY A 107 -5.59 7.26 5.75
C GLY A 107 -6.34 5.99 5.41
N PRO A 108 -5.71 5.12 4.60
CA PRO A 108 -6.31 3.86 4.21
C PRO A 108 -6.40 2.90 5.40
N VAL A 109 -7.57 2.31 5.57
CA VAL A 109 -7.89 1.22 6.49
C VAL A 109 -8.31 -0.01 5.71
N ARG A 110 -8.02 -1.19 6.27
CA ARG A 110 -8.54 -2.46 5.74
C ARG A 110 -9.70 -2.91 6.60
N VAL A 111 -10.85 -3.10 5.95
CA VAL A 111 -12.10 -3.53 6.60
C VAL A 111 -12.47 -4.91 6.06
N ARG A 112 -12.90 -5.80 6.96
CA ARG A 112 -13.51 -7.07 6.56
C ARG A 112 -14.99 -6.83 6.24
N TRP A 113 -15.32 -6.94 4.97
CA TRP A 113 -16.66 -6.79 4.46
C TRP A 113 -17.49 -8.07 4.62
N PRO A 114 -18.72 -7.97 5.18
CA PRO A 114 -19.60 -9.13 5.33
C PRO A 114 -20.04 -9.64 3.95
N ALA A 115 -20.24 -10.96 3.85
CA ALA A 115 -20.78 -11.56 2.64
C ALA A 115 -22.26 -11.19 2.45
N GLY A 116 -22.68 -10.97 1.21
CA GLY A 116 -24.08 -10.71 0.85
C GLY A 116 -24.49 -9.23 0.93
N GLN A 117 -23.60 -8.33 1.37
CA GLN A 117 -23.79 -6.89 1.26
C GLN A 117 -22.94 -6.36 0.11
N VAL A 118 -23.58 -5.76 -0.89
CA VAL A 118 -22.88 -5.13 -2.02
C VAL A 118 -22.88 -3.62 -1.82
N ALA A 119 -21.71 -3.01 -1.93
CA ALA A 119 -21.53 -1.57 -1.92
C ALA A 119 -20.62 -1.13 -3.08
N VAL A 120 -20.86 0.09 -3.56
CA VAL A 120 -20.12 0.70 -4.67
C VAL A 120 -18.92 1.49 -4.15
N SER A 121 -17.95 1.76 -5.03
CA SER A 121 -16.88 2.70 -4.72
C SER A 121 -17.45 4.08 -4.36
N GLY A 122 -16.81 4.75 -3.41
CA GLY A 122 -17.24 6.04 -2.88
C GLY A 122 -18.41 5.97 -1.90
N ALA A 123 -19.01 4.80 -1.65
CA ALA A 123 -20.02 4.64 -0.62
C ALA A 123 -19.43 4.98 0.75
N VAL A 124 -20.20 5.70 1.56
CA VAL A 124 -19.82 6.02 2.94
C VAL A 124 -20.56 5.07 3.85
N VAL A 125 -19.80 4.38 4.69
CA VAL A 125 -20.33 3.42 5.64
C VAL A 125 -19.77 3.64 7.03
N ARG A 126 -20.63 3.41 8.02
CA ARG A 126 -20.23 3.32 9.42
C ARG A 126 -19.94 1.86 9.74
N VAL A 127 -18.70 1.59 10.13
CA VAL A 127 -18.22 0.26 10.50
C VAL A 127 -18.07 0.22 12.01
N GLU A 128 -18.74 -0.74 12.64
CA GLU A 128 -18.62 -1.00 14.07
C GLU A 128 -17.85 -2.31 14.27
N GLY A 129 -16.78 -2.25 15.06
CA GLY A 129 -15.87 -3.38 15.19
C GLY A 129 -14.92 -3.26 16.37
N THR A 130 -13.94 -4.17 16.37
CA THR A 130 -12.81 -4.12 17.30
C THR A 130 -11.55 -3.74 16.53
N GLY A 131 -10.90 -2.65 16.96
CA GLY A 131 -9.57 -2.27 16.50
C GLY A 131 -8.53 -3.25 17.03
N LEU A 132 -7.66 -3.73 16.14
CA LEU A 132 -6.54 -4.58 16.48
C LEU A 132 -5.23 -3.88 16.09
N THR A 133 -4.41 -3.56 17.08
CA THR A 133 -3.05 -3.05 16.82
C THR A 133 -2.08 -4.20 16.69
N ARG A 134 -1.42 -4.33 15.52
CA ARG A 134 -0.28 -5.23 15.39
C ARG A 134 0.99 -4.46 15.77
N LYS A 135 1.60 -4.78 16.91
CA LYS A 135 2.95 -4.29 17.27
C LYS A 135 3.99 -5.03 16.42
N SER A 136 4.24 -4.59 15.20
CA SER A 136 5.32 -5.12 14.37
C SER A 136 5.94 -3.98 13.57
N ALA A 137 7.26 -3.97 13.43
CA ALA A 137 7.99 -3.02 12.59
C ALA A 137 7.62 -3.14 11.09
N MET A 138 7.01 -4.27 10.69
CA MET A 138 6.42 -4.51 9.36
C MET A 138 4.88 -4.45 9.38
N ALA A 139 4.26 -3.95 10.46
CA ALA A 139 2.81 -3.93 10.56
C ALA A 139 2.22 -3.07 9.44
N GLY A 140 1.46 -3.73 8.56
CA GLY A 140 0.58 -3.05 7.63
C GLY A 140 -0.51 -2.24 8.36
N PRO A 141 -1.40 -1.58 7.61
CA PRO A 141 -2.42 -0.68 8.16
C PRO A 141 -3.24 -1.37 9.27
N ALA A 142 -3.68 -0.57 10.26
CA ALA A 142 -4.54 -1.05 11.35
C ALA A 142 -5.71 -1.85 10.81
N MET A 143 -6.03 -2.91 11.52
CA MET A 143 -7.08 -3.84 11.14
C MET A 143 -8.28 -3.59 12.01
N ILE A 144 -9.42 -3.32 11.38
CA ILE A 144 -10.71 -3.26 12.06
C ILE A 144 -11.44 -4.54 11.71
N VAL A 145 -11.69 -5.36 12.73
CA VAL A 145 -12.56 -6.52 12.60
C VAL A 145 -13.96 -6.03 12.92
N GLY A 146 -14.64 -5.52 11.89
CA GLY A 146 -16.00 -5.01 11.95
C GLY A 146 -17.03 -6.11 11.76
N SER A 147 -18.00 -6.17 12.66
CA SER A 147 -19.14 -7.12 12.60
C SER A 147 -20.38 -6.50 11.98
N THR A 148 -20.49 -5.16 11.96
CA THR A 148 -21.70 -4.46 11.57
C THR A 148 -21.36 -3.29 10.64
N VAL A 149 -22.10 -3.19 9.53
CA VAL A 149 -21.93 -2.14 8.51
C VAL A 149 -23.27 -1.45 8.33
N HIS A 150 -23.27 -0.12 8.48
CA HIS A 150 -24.42 0.73 8.17
C HIS A 150 -24.08 1.63 6.99
N LEU A 151 -24.83 1.51 5.89
CA LEU A 151 -24.70 2.45 4.77
C LEU A 151 -25.25 3.81 5.18
N LEU A 152 -24.43 4.85 4.99
CA LEU A 152 -24.81 6.23 5.21
C LEU A 152 -25.20 6.89 3.88
N PRO A 153 -25.97 7.99 3.91
CA PRO A 153 -26.27 8.77 2.71
C PRO A 153 -24.96 9.18 2.01
N ALA A 154 -24.81 8.77 0.76
CA ALA A 154 -23.55 8.96 0.04
C ALA A 154 -23.35 10.43 -0.38
N PRO A 155 -22.16 11.01 -0.20
CA PRO A 155 -21.79 12.27 -0.83
C PRO A 155 -21.77 12.11 -2.38
N PRO A 156 -21.80 13.22 -3.14
CA PRO A 156 -21.77 13.15 -4.60
C PRO A 156 -20.56 12.36 -5.11
N ARG A 157 -20.82 11.40 -6.01
CA ARG A 157 -19.79 10.49 -6.54
C ARG A 157 -18.79 11.24 -7.39
N ARG A 158 -17.50 10.98 -7.13
CA ARG A 158 -16.39 11.50 -7.92
C ARG A 158 -16.25 10.71 -9.22
N LEU A 159 -15.56 11.31 -10.19
CA LEU A 159 -15.27 10.65 -11.46
C LEU A 159 -14.39 9.41 -11.26
N SER A 160 -13.46 9.47 -10.29
CA SER A 160 -12.63 8.33 -9.87
C SER A 160 -13.48 7.13 -9.44
N ASP A 161 -14.53 7.35 -8.64
CA ASP A 161 -15.37 6.27 -8.10
C ASP A 161 -16.05 5.49 -9.25
N ARG A 162 -16.53 6.21 -10.27
CA ARG A 162 -17.17 5.60 -11.45
C ARG A 162 -16.19 4.77 -12.28
N ILE A 163 -14.95 5.22 -12.39
CA ILE A 163 -13.91 4.47 -13.09
C ILE A 163 -13.62 3.17 -12.34
N HIS A 164 -13.45 3.22 -11.02
CA HIS A 164 -13.24 2.02 -10.21
C HIS A 164 -14.40 1.03 -10.30
N ASP A 165 -15.64 1.50 -10.22
CA ASP A 165 -16.83 0.66 -10.41
C ASP A 165 -16.85 0.00 -11.79
N ALA A 166 -16.53 0.77 -12.85
CA ALA A 166 -16.53 0.26 -14.23
C ALA A 166 -15.41 -0.78 -14.47
N VAL A 167 -14.22 -0.55 -13.91
CA VAL A 167 -13.12 -1.53 -13.96
C VAL A 167 -13.53 -2.79 -13.21
N GLY A 168 -14.02 -2.68 -11.97
CA GLY A 168 -14.47 -3.84 -11.19
C GLY A 168 -15.56 -4.64 -11.88
N ALA A 169 -16.54 -3.96 -12.48
CA ALA A 169 -17.60 -4.62 -13.25
C ALA A 169 -17.08 -5.36 -14.48
N ARG A 170 -16.11 -4.78 -15.22
CA ARG A 170 -15.50 -5.45 -16.38
C ARG A 170 -14.60 -6.61 -15.96
N SER A 171 -13.80 -6.45 -14.91
CA SER A 171 -12.98 -7.54 -14.34
C SER A 171 -13.88 -8.71 -13.91
N ALA A 172 -14.98 -8.44 -13.21
CA ALA A 172 -15.95 -9.46 -12.82
C ALA A 172 -16.61 -10.15 -14.02
N ALA A 173 -16.94 -9.41 -15.08
CA ALA A 173 -17.52 -9.99 -16.29
C ALA A 173 -16.52 -10.90 -17.04
N LEU A 174 -15.23 -10.54 -17.08
CA LEU A 174 -14.20 -11.30 -17.79
C LEU A 174 -13.69 -12.52 -17.01
N PHE A 175 -13.46 -12.36 -15.71
CA PHE A 175 -12.77 -13.36 -14.88
C PHE A 175 -13.70 -14.07 -13.89
N GLY A 176 -14.97 -13.64 -13.79
CA GLY A 176 -15.95 -14.21 -12.88
C GLY A 176 -15.43 -14.27 -11.44
N ARG A 177 -15.44 -15.47 -10.86
CA ARG A 177 -14.95 -15.72 -9.49
C ARG A 177 -13.45 -15.47 -9.29
N ARG A 178 -12.65 -15.36 -10.35
CA ARG A 178 -11.20 -15.11 -10.29
C ARG A 178 -10.83 -13.63 -10.38
N ALA A 179 -11.78 -12.73 -10.62
CA ALA A 179 -11.54 -11.29 -10.73
C ALA A 179 -10.71 -10.69 -9.58
N PRO A 180 -10.95 -11.05 -8.29
CA PRO A 180 -10.18 -10.46 -7.19
C PRO A 180 -8.68 -10.80 -7.23
N LEU A 181 -8.32 -11.91 -7.87
CA LEU A 181 -6.93 -12.37 -8.00
C LEU A 181 -6.17 -11.57 -9.07
N VAL A 182 -6.89 -11.07 -10.08
CA VAL A 182 -6.33 -10.25 -11.16
C VAL A 182 -6.22 -8.79 -10.71
N ASP A 183 -7.23 -8.27 -10.03
CA ASP A 183 -7.19 -6.89 -9.51
C ASP A 183 -6.09 -6.68 -8.47
N ALA A 184 -5.62 -7.74 -7.80
CA ALA A 184 -4.49 -7.67 -6.86
C ALA A 184 -3.11 -7.55 -7.55
N LEU A 185 -3.02 -7.76 -8.86
CA LEU A 185 -1.78 -7.73 -9.64
C LEU A 185 -1.57 -6.41 -10.41
N VAL A 186 -2.58 -5.54 -10.44
CA VAL A 186 -2.60 -4.25 -11.16
C VAL A 186 -2.45 -3.10 -10.17
#